data_AF-A0AA88J3V8-F1
#
_entry.id   AF-A0AA88J3V8-F1
#
_cell.length_a   1.000
_cell.length_b   1.000
_cell.length_c   1.000
_cell.angle_alpha   90.00
_cell.angle_beta   90.00
_cell.angle_gamma   90.00
#
_symmetry.space_group_name_H-M   'P 1'
#
loop_
_entity.id
_entity.type
_entity.pdbx_description
1 polymer ?
#
loop_
_entity_poly.entity_id
_entity_poly.type
_entity_poly.pdbx_seq_one_letter_code
_entity_poly.pdbx_strand_id
1 'polypeptide(L)'
;MSKATVIEMSSNYFTGEVPCLGSLSKLRIIGISGNNLGHGKNDDLKFLSSLVNCTNLEVLGIEDNNFGGVMPESISNFSSKLRDMIMGRNQISGSIPTRIGNLVNLQRLGMDNNQLSGVVPSSVEYGMGSEVSTSGDVYSYGILLLEMFSGKRPTDGMFRDDSNLHNFALMALPERVEEILDPRLLETEDGRGENGALYANEIQNQMVRKCLISVVEIGVACSAELPGERMSIGDVVSELSRIKDMLSKTGITII
;
A
#
# COMPACT_ATOMS: atom_id res chain seq x y z
N MET A 1 23.90 22.40 19.82
CA MET A 1 22.91 21.33 19.59
C MET A 1 21.54 21.85 19.98
N SER A 2 20.56 21.82 19.06
CA SER A 2 19.18 22.21 19.36
C SER A 2 18.58 21.29 20.43
N LYS A 3 17.93 21.88 21.44
CA LYS A 3 17.20 21.18 22.52
C LYS A 3 15.70 21.09 22.24
N ALA A 4 15.19 21.79 21.22
CA ALA A 4 13.76 21.86 20.96
C ALA A 4 13.24 20.50 20.48
N THR A 5 12.28 19.97 21.22
CA THR A 5 11.57 18.71 20.92
C THR A 5 10.13 18.96 20.52
N VAL A 6 9.56 20.10 20.88
CA VAL A 6 8.19 20.50 20.60
C VAL A 6 8.20 21.96 20.16
N ILE A 7 7.52 22.24 19.05
CA ILE A 7 7.12 23.58 18.63
C ILE A 7 5.61 23.56 18.62
N GLU A 8 4.99 24.35 19.50
CA GLU A 8 3.54 24.52 19.56
C GLU A 8 3.24 26.01 19.59
N MET A 9 2.63 26.49 18.51
CA MET A 9 2.34 27.89 18.23
C MET A 9 0.95 28.04 17.59
N SER A 10 0.09 27.04 17.73
CA SER A 10 -1.24 27.04 17.13
C SER A 10 -2.15 28.15 17.70
N SER A 11 -3.16 28.53 16.94
CA SER A 11 -4.17 29.53 17.31
C SER A 11 -3.58 30.91 17.61
N ASN A 12 -2.79 31.42 16.66
CA ASN A 12 -2.19 32.75 16.72
C ASN A 12 -2.45 33.51 15.41
N TYR A 13 -1.88 34.71 15.29
CA TYR A 13 -1.96 35.53 14.08
C TYR A 13 -0.63 35.57 13.31
N PHE A 14 0.20 34.52 13.43
CA PHE A 14 1.49 34.50 12.74
C PHE A 14 1.29 34.52 11.23
N THR A 15 2.13 35.29 10.53
CA THR A 15 2.10 35.49 9.08
C THR A 15 3.46 35.16 8.47
N GLY A 16 3.48 34.98 7.15
CA GLY A 16 4.72 34.79 6.40
C GLY A 16 5.08 33.32 6.24
N GLU A 17 6.32 33.08 5.79
CA GLU A 17 6.82 31.75 5.47
C GLU A 17 7.36 31.02 6.71
N VAL A 18 7.24 29.70 6.71
CA VAL A 18 7.83 28.84 7.73
C VAL A 18 9.30 28.58 7.36
N PRO A 19 10.27 28.87 8.25
CA PRO A 19 11.68 28.62 7.96
C PRO A 19 12.00 27.12 7.92
N CYS A 20 13.11 26.74 7.29
CA CYS A 20 13.58 25.36 7.31
C CYS A 20 13.91 24.88 8.74
N LEU A 21 13.30 23.78 9.16
CA LEU A 21 13.40 23.23 10.52
C LEU A 21 14.30 21.99 10.60
N GLY A 22 14.92 21.57 9.50
CA GLY A 22 15.75 20.35 9.43
C GLY A 22 16.98 20.33 10.35
N SER A 23 17.38 21.45 10.95
CA SER A 23 18.43 21.49 11.99
C SER A 23 17.95 20.98 13.36
N LEU A 24 16.63 20.86 13.55
CA LEU A 24 15.99 20.43 14.79
C LEU A 24 15.79 18.90 14.80
N SER A 25 16.86 18.12 14.67
CA SER A 25 16.78 16.65 14.54
C SER A 25 16.09 15.91 15.72
N LYS A 26 15.91 16.58 16.85
CA LYS A 26 15.19 16.07 18.04
C LYS A 26 13.71 16.46 18.07
N LEU A 27 13.21 17.19 17.06
CA LEU A 27 11.83 17.62 16.98
C LEU A 27 10.89 16.40 16.89
N ARG A 28 9.84 16.43 17.70
CA ARG A 28 8.80 15.41 17.82
C ARG A 28 7.44 15.97 17.43
N ILE A 29 7.16 17.21 17.77
CA ILE A 29 5.87 17.85 17.50
C ILE A 29 6.10 19.21 16.86
N ILE A 30 5.40 19.45 15.78
CA ILE A 30 5.22 20.78 15.18
C ILE A 30 3.72 21.05 15.03
N GLY A 31 3.20 21.94 15.87
CA GLY A 31 1.84 22.47 15.82
C GLY A 31 1.89 23.96 15.53
N ILE A 32 1.43 24.36 14.35
CA ILE A 32 1.33 25.76 13.90
C ILE A 32 -0.06 26.04 13.31
N SER A 33 -1.06 25.23 13.69
CA SER A 33 -2.40 25.27 13.10
C SER A 33 -3.17 26.51 13.53
N GLY A 34 -4.13 26.99 12.73
CA GLY A 34 -4.93 28.18 13.06
C GLY A 34 -4.05 29.44 13.12
N ASN A 35 -3.35 29.73 12.04
CA ASN A 35 -2.52 30.93 11.86
C ASN A 35 -2.78 31.54 10.46
N ASN A 36 -2.05 32.60 10.11
CA ASN A 36 -2.08 33.21 8.78
C ASN A 36 -0.78 32.89 8.00
N LEU A 37 -0.15 31.74 8.25
CA LEU A 37 1.12 31.36 7.63
C LEU A 37 0.92 30.94 6.17
N GLY A 38 1.92 31.20 5.34
CA GLY A 38 1.84 31.01 3.89
C GLY A 38 1.22 32.20 3.15
N HIS A 39 1.39 32.20 1.83
CA HIS A 39 0.94 33.25 0.93
C HIS A 39 0.02 32.72 -0.17
N GLY A 40 -0.41 31.46 -0.09
CA GLY A 40 -1.17 30.77 -1.12
C GLY A 40 -0.33 30.47 -2.37
N LYS A 41 0.99 30.32 -2.24
CA LYS A 41 1.94 30.21 -3.37
C LYS A 41 2.72 28.91 -3.35
N ASN A 42 3.32 28.57 -4.48
CA ASN A 42 4.03 27.31 -4.73
C ASN A 42 5.17 26.99 -3.75
N ASP A 43 5.72 27.99 -3.08
CA ASP A 43 6.91 27.85 -2.23
C ASP A 43 6.58 27.66 -0.75
N ASP A 44 5.32 27.82 -0.35
CA ASP A 44 4.88 27.82 1.05
C ASP A 44 5.18 26.50 1.78
N LEU A 45 5.21 25.37 1.06
CA LEU A 45 5.47 24.03 1.59
C LEU A 45 6.94 23.60 1.56
N LYS A 46 7.88 24.46 1.12
CA LYS A 46 9.31 24.09 1.00
C LYS A 46 9.93 23.62 2.32
N PHE A 47 9.47 24.14 3.45
CA PHE A 47 9.97 23.74 4.78
C PHE A 47 9.72 22.25 5.07
N LEU A 48 8.66 21.64 4.51
CA LEU A 48 8.34 20.23 4.67
C LEU A 48 9.51 19.35 4.20
N SER A 49 10.18 19.70 3.11
CA SER A 49 11.37 18.96 2.64
C SER A 49 12.51 18.92 3.65
N SER A 50 12.61 19.90 4.54
CA SER A 50 13.62 19.91 5.60
C SER A 50 13.25 19.03 6.80
N LEU A 51 11.96 18.71 6.98
CA LEU A 51 11.48 17.89 8.10
C LEU A 51 11.86 16.41 7.98
N VAL A 52 12.30 15.95 6.80
CA VAL A 52 12.90 14.62 6.62
C VAL A 52 14.07 14.38 7.59
N ASN A 53 14.81 15.44 7.96
CA ASN A 53 15.90 15.35 8.93
C ASN A 53 15.43 15.22 10.40
N CYS A 54 14.13 15.44 10.67
CA CYS A 54 13.52 15.30 11.98
C CYS A 54 13.08 13.85 12.20
N THR A 55 14.05 12.94 12.38
CA THR A 55 13.81 11.49 12.47
C THR A 55 13.00 11.05 13.69
N ASN A 56 12.67 11.96 14.61
CA ASN A 56 11.82 11.72 15.77
C ASN A 56 10.43 12.35 15.66
N LEU A 57 10.06 12.90 14.49
CA LEU A 57 8.77 13.55 14.30
C LEU A 57 7.61 12.57 14.50
N GLU A 58 6.65 12.95 15.33
CA GLU A 58 5.47 12.18 15.71
C GLU A 58 4.18 12.89 15.25
N VAL A 59 4.16 14.23 15.27
CA VAL A 59 2.98 15.04 14.93
C VAL A 59 3.38 16.24 14.08
N LEU A 60 2.68 16.42 12.96
CA LEU A 60 2.72 17.59 12.08
C LEU A 60 1.31 18.17 11.94
N GLY A 61 1.08 19.36 12.49
CA GLY A 61 -0.18 20.09 12.40
C GLY A 61 0.03 21.48 11.80
N ILE A 62 -0.44 21.68 10.56
CA ILE A 62 -0.38 22.98 9.84
C ILE A 62 -1.77 23.43 9.37
N GLU A 63 -2.81 22.80 9.90
CA GLU A 63 -4.21 23.02 9.54
C GLU A 63 -4.61 24.49 9.68
N ASP A 64 -5.57 24.96 8.89
CA ASP A 64 -6.17 26.29 9.05
C ASP A 64 -5.13 27.42 8.93
N ASN A 65 -4.56 27.53 7.72
CA ASN A 65 -3.53 28.49 7.32
C ASN A 65 -3.72 28.88 5.84
N ASN A 66 -2.77 29.65 5.29
CA ASN A 66 -2.74 30.08 3.90
C ASN A 66 -1.69 29.31 3.08
N PHE A 67 -1.36 28.07 3.42
CA PHE A 67 -0.35 27.30 2.68
C PHE A 67 -0.87 26.93 1.28
N GLY A 68 -0.19 27.41 0.23
CA GLY A 68 -0.43 27.02 -1.15
C GLY A 68 0.62 26.07 -1.73
N GLY A 69 0.51 25.80 -3.03
CA GLY A 69 1.48 24.99 -3.76
C GLY A 69 1.22 23.50 -3.74
N VAL A 70 2.21 22.73 -4.19
CA VAL A 70 2.14 21.27 -4.30
C VAL A 70 2.94 20.62 -3.18
N MET A 71 2.40 19.55 -2.61
CA MET A 71 3.08 18.77 -1.58
C MET A 71 4.39 18.17 -2.14
N PRO A 72 5.54 18.34 -1.47
CA PRO A 72 6.78 17.75 -1.96
C PRO A 72 6.77 16.24 -1.75
N GLU A 73 7.26 15.47 -2.73
CA GLU A 73 7.40 14.01 -2.65
C GLU A 73 8.23 13.52 -1.46
N SER A 74 9.12 14.38 -0.95
CA SER A 74 9.94 14.12 0.24
C SER A 74 9.12 13.89 1.51
N ILE A 75 7.84 14.28 1.54
CA ILE A 75 6.94 14.03 2.68
C ILE A 75 6.79 12.53 2.99
N SER A 76 6.91 11.70 1.95
CA SER A 76 6.86 10.22 2.04
C SER A 76 8.07 9.63 2.78
N ASN A 77 9.09 10.44 3.05
CA ASN A 77 10.31 10.06 3.79
C ASN A 77 10.35 10.65 5.21
N PHE A 78 9.21 11.12 5.73
CA PHE A 78 9.14 11.56 7.12
C PHE A 78 9.41 10.42 8.09
N SER A 79 9.65 10.78 9.35
CA SER A 79 9.94 9.81 10.40
C SER A 79 8.91 8.69 10.41
N SER A 80 9.39 7.45 10.50
CA SER A 80 8.52 6.28 10.73
C SER A 80 7.78 6.34 12.06
N LYS A 81 8.07 7.31 12.94
CA LYS A 81 7.32 7.57 14.17
C LYS A 81 6.13 8.51 13.98
N LEU A 82 5.96 9.09 12.80
CA LEU A 82 4.87 10.02 12.50
C LEU A 82 3.53 9.30 12.63
N ARG A 83 2.64 9.84 13.46
CA ARG A 83 1.30 9.30 13.73
C ARG A 83 0.21 10.22 13.20
N ASP A 84 0.44 11.52 13.30
CA ASP A 84 -0.57 12.52 12.98
C ASP A 84 -0.03 13.51 11.97
N MET A 85 -0.69 13.62 10.83
CA MET A 85 -0.41 14.61 9.81
C MET A 85 -1.71 15.32 9.43
N ILE A 86 -1.90 16.53 9.96
CA ILE A 86 -3.11 17.33 9.78
C ILE A 86 -2.74 18.63 9.06
N MET A 87 -3.20 18.77 7.82
CA MET A 87 -2.88 19.88 6.93
C MET A 87 -4.14 20.39 6.19
N GLY A 88 -5.32 20.07 6.72
CA GLY A 88 -6.60 20.51 6.16
C GLY A 88 -6.78 22.04 6.21
N ARG A 89 -7.84 22.54 5.56
CA ARG A 89 -8.21 23.97 5.52
C ARG A 89 -7.02 24.85 5.09
N ASN A 90 -6.49 24.57 3.91
CA ASN A 90 -5.40 25.31 3.27
C ASN A 90 -5.68 25.45 1.76
N GLN A 91 -4.69 25.92 0.99
CA GLN A 91 -4.78 26.08 -0.47
C GLN A 91 -3.84 25.11 -1.20
N ILE A 92 -3.55 23.96 -0.59
CA ILE A 92 -2.63 22.95 -1.13
C ILE A 92 -3.28 22.30 -2.36
N SER A 93 -2.51 22.17 -3.43
CA SER A 93 -2.95 21.68 -4.74
C SER A 93 -2.10 20.51 -5.24
N GLY A 94 -2.51 19.90 -6.35
CA GLY A 94 -1.85 18.73 -6.91
C GLY A 94 -2.29 17.43 -6.22
N SER A 95 -1.56 16.35 -6.48
CA SER A 95 -1.87 15.03 -5.94
C SER A 95 -1.20 14.77 -4.61
N ILE A 96 -1.80 13.86 -3.82
CA ILE A 96 -1.14 13.27 -2.66
C ILE A 96 0.07 12.45 -3.19
N PRO A 97 1.27 12.61 -2.62
CA PRO A 97 2.46 11.86 -3.03
C PRO A 97 2.23 10.35 -3.04
N THR A 98 2.62 9.67 -4.13
CA THR A 98 2.27 8.25 -4.36
C THR A 98 2.78 7.31 -3.27
N ARG A 99 3.86 7.72 -2.59
CA ARG A 99 4.53 6.96 -1.53
C ARG A 99 4.07 7.35 -0.12
N ILE A 100 2.92 8.01 0.02
CA ILE A 100 2.38 8.39 1.34
C ILE A 100 2.20 7.20 2.28
N GLY A 101 1.97 5.99 1.74
CA GLY A 101 1.91 4.74 2.50
C GLY A 101 3.22 4.28 3.15
N ASN A 102 4.37 4.88 2.82
CA ASN A 102 5.63 4.62 3.52
C ASN A 102 5.58 5.08 4.99
N LEU A 103 4.61 5.92 5.35
CA LEU A 103 4.36 6.38 6.71
C LEU A 103 3.57 5.31 7.49
N VAL A 104 4.21 4.16 7.71
CA VAL A 104 3.57 2.93 8.22
C VAL A 104 2.93 3.03 9.61
N ASN A 105 3.27 4.06 10.39
CA ASN A 105 2.69 4.32 11.70
C ASN A 105 1.70 5.50 11.71
N LEU A 106 1.35 6.03 10.53
CA LEU A 106 0.39 7.12 10.40
C LEU A 106 -1.01 6.63 10.77
N GLN A 107 -1.61 7.27 11.76
CA GLN A 107 -2.92 6.95 12.32
C GLN A 107 -3.97 7.97 11.89
N ARG A 108 -3.58 9.23 11.73
CA ARG A 108 -4.48 10.32 11.34
C ARG A 108 -3.87 11.11 10.20
N LEU A 109 -4.60 11.14 9.08
CA LEU A 109 -4.29 11.92 7.90
C LEU A 109 -5.46 12.87 7.61
N GLY A 110 -5.26 14.15 7.89
CA GLY A 110 -6.25 15.20 7.61
C GLY A 110 -5.76 16.09 6.48
N MET A 111 -6.46 16.07 5.35
CA MET A 111 -6.17 16.94 4.19
C MET A 111 -7.43 17.59 3.61
N ASP A 112 -8.55 17.55 4.35
CA ASP A 112 -9.82 18.12 3.94
C ASP A 112 -9.71 19.62 3.63
N ASN A 113 -10.63 20.15 2.81
CA ASN A 113 -10.69 21.57 2.48
C ASN A 113 -9.36 22.12 1.92
N ASN A 114 -8.81 21.41 0.93
CA ASN A 114 -7.69 21.81 0.08
C ASN A 114 -8.11 21.76 -1.40
N GLN A 115 -7.20 22.09 -2.32
CA GLN A 115 -7.37 22.04 -3.78
C GLN A 115 -6.70 20.78 -4.39
N LEU A 116 -6.67 19.69 -3.63
CA LEU A 116 -6.04 18.44 -4.06
C LEU A 116 -6.81 17.82 -5.24
N SER A 117 -6.07 17.21 -6.16
CA SER A 117 -6.59 16.56 -7.36
C SER A 117 -5.81 15.28 -7.66
N GLY A 118 -6.28 14.46 -8.60
CA GLY A 118 -5.67 13.16 -8.91
C GLY A 118 -6.17 12.04 -8.01
N VAL A 119 -5.52 10.88 -8.12
CA VAL A 119 -5.94 9.65 -7.42
C VAL A 119 -5.30 9.62 -6.04
N VAL A 120 -6.07 9.23 -5.01
CA VAL A 120 -5.52 8.91 -3.70
C VAL A 120 -4.58 7.71 -3.87
N PRO A 121 -3.27 7.83 -3.56
CA PRO A 121 -2.30 6.77 -3.81
C PRO A 121 -2.74 5.42 -3.29
N SER A 122 -2.74 4.43 -4.17
CA SER A 122 -3.19 3.04 -3.97
C SER A 122 -2.40 2.26 -2.91
N SER A 123 -1.48 2.90 -2.19
CA SER A 123 -0.94 2.38 -0.93
C SER A 123 -2.01 2.11 0.14
N VAL A 124 -3.26 2.56 -0.08
CA VAL A 124 -4.45 2.32 0.76
C VAL A 124 -5.52 1.48 0.05
N GLU A 125 -5.19 0.75 -1.03
CA GLU A 125 -6.14 -0.21 -1.63
C GLU A 125 -6.48 -1.42 -0.73
N TYR A 126 -5.98 -1.44 0.50
CA TYR A 126 -6.45 -2.35 1.55
C TYR A 126 -7.65 -1.83 2.36
N GLY A 127 -8.36 -0.81 1.85
CA GLY A 127 -9.75 -0.53 2.28
C GLY A 127 -9.98 0.68 3.19
N MET A 128 -9.14 1.72 3.18
CA MET A 128 -9.37 2.91 4.03
C MET A 128 -9.42 4.27 3.30
N GLY A 129 -9.22 4.33 1.98
CA GLY A 129 -9.02 5.62 1.28
C GLY A 129 -9.99 5.97 0.14
N SER A 130 -10.80 5.02 -0.34
CA SER A 130 -11.62 5.18 -1.55
C SER A 130 -13.10 4.93 -1.27
N GLU A 131 -13.97 5.50 -2.09
CA GLU A 131 -15.40 5.14 -2.08
C GLU A 131 -15.55 3.62 -2.27
N VAL A 132 -16.42 3.01 -1.47
CA VAL A 132 -16.72 1.57 -1.58
C VAL A 132 -17.21 1.27 -2.98
N SER A 133 -16.58 0.31 -3.65
CA SER A 133 -16.93 -0.08 -5.01
C SER A 133 -16.72 -1.57 -5.22
N THR A 134 -17.49 -2.15 -6.14
CA THR A 134 -17.34 -3.55 -6.54
C THR A 134 -15.95 -3.84 -7.08
N SER A 135 -15.32 -2.89 -7.77
CA SER A 135 -13.94 -3.04 -8.25
C SER A 135 -12.91 -3.01 -7.11
N GLY A 136 -13.18 -2.29 -6.01
CA GLY A 136 -12.38 -2.33 -4.80
C GLY A 136 -12.50 -3.67 -4.07
N ASP A 137 -13.69 -4.26 -4.03
CA ASP A 137 -13.92 -5.60 -3.47
C ASP A 137 -13.18 -6.67 -4.27
N VAL A 138 -13.23 -6.60 -5.61
CA VAL A 138 -12.49 -7.50 -6.50
C VAL A 138 -10.98 -7.40 -6.28
N TYR A 139 -10.45 -6.18 -6.12
CA TYR A 139 -9.03 -5.99 -5.81
C TYR A 139 -8.64 -6.66 -4.49
N SER A 140 -9.41 -6.38 -3.43
CA SER A 140 -9.17 -6.96 -2.11
C SER A 140 -9.22 -8.48 -2.15
N TYR A 141 -10.16 -9.05 -2.92
CA TYR A 141 -10.23 -10.49 -3.18
C TYR A 141 -8.96 -11.03 -3.86
N GLY A 142 -8.47 -10.34 -4.89
CA GLY A 142 -7.23 -10.70 -5.59
C GLY A 142 -6.02 -10.74 -4.67
N ILE A 143 -5.85 -9.73 -3.83
CA ILE A 143 -4.77 -9.70 -2.84
C ILE A 143 -4.93 -10.83 -1.82
N LEU A 144 -6.12 -11.07 -1.28
CA LEU A 144 -6.35 -12.15 -0.32
C LEU A 144 -6.00 -13.52 -0.91
N LEU A 145 -6.31 -13.76 -2.19
CA LEU A 145 -5.86 -14.95 -2.89
C LEU A 145 -4.33 -15.04 -2.95
N LEU A 146 -3.66 -13.95 -3.36
CA LEU A 146 -2.19 -13.95 -3.43
C LEU A 146 -1.54 -14.13 -2.05
N GLU A 147 -2.09 -13.53 -1.00
CA GLU A 147 -1.62 -13.68 0.38
C GLU A 147 -1.77 -15.13 0.85
N MET A 148 -2.95 -15.73 0.62
CA MET A 148 -3.24 -17.11 0.98
C MET A 148 -2.29 -18.09 0.28
N PHE A 149 -2.04 -17.91 -1.02
CA PHE A 149 -1.23 -18.85 -1.79
C PHE A 149 0.27 -18.64 -1.67
N SER A 150 0.73 -17.43 -1.33
CA SER A 150 2.17 -17.15 -1.13
C SER A 150 2.63 -17.18 0.33
N GLY A 151 1.69 -17.10 1.27
CA GLY A 151 2.00 -16.90 2.69
C GLY A 151 2.63 -15.54 3.00
N LYS A 152 2.59 -14.58 2.05
CA LYS A 152 3.21 -13.26 2.17
C LYS A 152 2.14 -12.19 2.38
N ARG A 153 2.41 -11.28 3.32
CA ARG A 153 1.51 -10.14 3.56
C ARG A 153 1.92 -8.97 2.69
N PRO A 154 0.99 -8.16 2.16
CA PRO A 154 1.33 -6.92 1.47
C PRO A 154 2.18 -5.96 2.30
N THR A 155 2.07 -6.03 3.62
CA THR A 155 2.84 -5.23 4.58
C THR A 155 4.21 -5.82 4.94
N ASP A 156 4.59 -6.96 4.36
CA ASP A 156 5.89 -7.56 4.63
C ASP A 156 7.01 -6.62 4.20
N GLY A 157 8.03 -6.46 5.05
CA GLY A 157 9.09 -5.48 4.83
C GLY A 157 9.98 -5.72 3.61
N MET A 158 9.80 -6.83 2.88
CA MET A 158 10.43 -7.09 1.58
C MET A 158 9.75 -6.32 0.43
N PHE A 159 8.48 -5.94 0.58
CA PHE A 159 7.75 -5.12 -0.37
C PHE A 159 8.03 -3.66 -0.08
N ARG A 160 8.89 -3.08 -0.92
CA ARG A 160 9.32 -1.67 -0.86
C ARG A 160 9.37 -1.12 -2.27
N ASP A 161 9.24 0.20 -2.39
CA ASP A 161 9.26 0.91 -3.67
C ASP A 161 8.13 0.41 -4.59
N ASP A 162 8.46 0.01 -5.83
CA ASP A 162 7.48 -0.43 -6.84
C ASP A 162 7.19 -1.94 -6.72
N SER A 163 7.75 -2.61 -5.71
CA SER A 163 7.54 -4.03 -5.44
C SER A 163 6.44 -4.21 -4.40
N ASN A 164 5.27 -4.67 -4.86
CA ASN A 164 4.13 -5.04 -4.03
C ASN A 164 3.75 -6.51 -4.30
N LEU A 165 2.80 -7.06 -3.53
CA LEU A 165 2.39 -8.46 -3.64
C LEU A 165 1.87 -8.83 -5.05
N HIS A 166 1.14 -7.91 -5.70
CA HIS A 166 0.68 -8.08 -7.08
C HIS A 166 1.86 -8.20 -8.05
N ASN A 167 2.81 -7.26 -8.03
CA ASN A 167 3.99 -7.27 -8.90
C ASN A 167 4.89 -8.47 -8.62
N PHE A 168 5.01 -8.88 -7.35
CA PHE A 168 5.74 -10.08 -6.95
C PHE A 168 5.14 -11.35 -7.57
N ALA A 169 3.81 -11.48 -7.54
CA ALA A 169 3.10 -12.59 -8.19
C ALA A 169 3.17 -12.52 -9.71
N LEU A 170 2.95 -11.33 -10.29
CA LEU A 170 3.03 -11.08 -11.73
C LEU A 170 4.40 -11.45 -12.31
N MET A 171 5.50 -11.10 -11.62
CA MET A 171 6.86 -11.45 -12.03
C MET A 171 7.19 -12.95 -11.91
N ALA A 172 6.38 -13.71 -11.18
CA ALA A 172 6.54 -15.15 -11.03
C ALA A 172 5.73 -15.94 -12.07
N LEU A 173 4.71 -15.34 -12.66
CA LEU A 173 3.82 -16.01 -13.61
C LEU A 173 4.45 -16.21 -15.00
N PRO A 174 4.15 -17.33 -15.68
CA PRO A 174 3.69 -18.61 -15.13
C PRO A 174 4.83 -19.54 -14.68
N GLU A 175 6.08 -19.29 -15.07
CA GLU A 175 7.17 -20.27 -14.95
C GLU A 175 7.70 -20.45 -13.52
N ARG A 176 7.62 -19.40 -12.69
CA ARG A 176 8.25 -19.32 -11.36
C ARG A 176 7.24 -19.32 -10.20
N VAL A 177 5.98 -19.65 -10.47
CA VAL A 177 4.92 -19.67 -9.44
C VAL A 177 5.31 -20.52 -8.23
N GLU A 178 5.94 -21.68 -8.44
CA GLU A 178 6.36 -22.57 -7.35
C GLU A 178 7.37 -21.92 -6.38
N GLU A 179 8.14 -20.92 -6.82
CA GLU A 179 9.09 -20.20 -5.96
C GLU A 179 8.41 -19.24 -4.99
N ILE A 180 7.17 -18.84 -5.29
CA ILE A 180 6.42 -17.86 -4.51
C ILE A 180 5.31 -18.46 -3.67
N LEU A 181 4.97 -19.73 -3.89
CA LEU A 181 3.93 -20.43 -3.14
C LEU A 181 4.35 -20.69 -1.69
N ASP A 182 3.39 -20.67 -0.78
CA ASP A 182 3.59 -21.13 0.59
C ASP A 182 3.99 -22.61 0.55
N PRO A 183 5.16 -22.98 1.10
CA PRO A 183 5.64 -24.37 1.10
C PRO A 183 4.63 -25.36 1.69
N ARG A 184 3.77 -24.91 2.62
CA ARG A 184 2.75 -25.73 3.26
C ARG A 184 1.65 -26.20 2.29
N LEU A 185 1.49 -25.53 1.15
CA LEU A 185 0.52 -25.91 0.12
C LEU A 185 1.00 -27.07 -0.76
N LEU A 186 2.30 -27.40 -0.70
CA LEU A 186 2.93 -28.45 -1.50
C LEU A 186 3.23 -29.72 -0.70
N GLU A 187 2.89 -29.74 0.60
CA GLU A 187 3.06 -30.93 1.44
C GLU A 187 1.96 -31.96 1.12
N THR A 188 2.36 -33.11 0.59
CA THR A 188 1.47 -34.27 0.41
C THR A 188 1.66 -35.23 1.58
N GLU A 189 0.56 -35.69 2.19
CA GLU A 189 0.62 -36.73 3.21
C GLU A 189 1.06 -38.07 2.58
N ASP A 190 2.28 -38.44 2.93
CA ASP A 190 2.90 -39.76 2.96
C ASP A 190 3.30 -40.50 1.67
N GLY A 191 4.55 -41.00 1.72
CA GLY A 191 5.10 -41.90 0.74
C GLY A 191 4.55 -43.32 0.86
N ARG A 192 4.34 -43.96 -0.29
CA ARG A 192 4.56 -45.40 -0.55
C ARG A 192 4.20 -45.74 -2.01
N GLY A 193 5.17 -46.30 -2.73
CA GLY A 193 4.94 -47.49 -3.56
C GLY A 193 4.58 -47.34 -5.04
N GLU A 194 5.54 -47.78 -5.86
CA GLU A 194 5.38 -48.59 -7.08
C GLU A 194 5.14 -47.91 -8.45
N ASN A 195 5.98 -48.33 -9.40
CA ASN A 195 6.35 -47.70 -10.68
C ASN A 195 5.23 -47.47 -11.72
N GLY A 196 3.96 -47.71 -11.38
CA GLY A 196 2.78 -47.24 -12.13
C GLY A 196 2.17 -45.94 -11.56
N ALA A 197 2.42 -45.67 -10.28
CA ALA A 197 2.04 -44.45 -9.59
C ALA A 197 2.90 -43.25 -9.99
N LEU A 198 4.12 -43.46 -10.51
CA LEU A 198 5.03 -42.37 -10.87
C LEU A 198 4.48 -41.47 -11.99
N TYR A 199 3.93 -42.05 -13.07
CA TYR A 199 3.37 -41.28 -14.19
C TYR A 199 2.02 -40.65 -13.84
N ALA A 200 1.19 -41.35 -13.06
CA ALA A 200 -0.06 -40.79 -12.53
C ALA A 200 0.21 -39.63 -11.57
N ASN A 201 1.22 -39.76 -10.69
CA ASN A 201 1.70 -38.70 -9.81
C ASN A 201 2.30 -37.54 -10.62
N GLU A 202 3.03 -37.80 -11.70
CA GLU A 202 3.58 -36.75 -12.55
C GLU A 202 2.48 -35.97 -13.27
N ILE A 203 1.46 -36.64 -13.83
CA ILE A 203 0.29 -35.99 -14.42
C ILE A 203 -0.53 -35.23 -13.36
N GLN A 204 -0.74 -35.82 -12.18
CA GLN A 204 -1.43 -35.16 -11.06
C GLN A 204 -0.67 -33.92 -10.59
N ASN A 205 0.65 -34.00 -10.45
CA ASN A 205 1.51 -32.88 -10.09
C ASN A 205 1.48 -31.78 -11.16
N GLN A 206 1.48 -32.14 -12.45
CA GLN A 206 1.30 -31.17 -13.55
C GLN A 206 -0.07 -30.51 -13.52
N MET A 207 -1.13 -31.26 -13.17
CA MET A 207 -2.49 -30.73 -13.07
C MET A 207 -2.65 -29.79 -11.88
N VAL A 208 -2.08 -30.14 -10.72
CA VAL A 208 -2.03 -29.27 -9.53
C VAL A 208 -1.22 -28.01 -9.82
N ARG A 209 -0.04 -28.13 -10.45
CA ARG A 209 0.77 -26.99 -10.88
C ARG A 209 -0.02 -26.03 -11.76
N LYS A 210 -0.74 -26.56 -12.75
CA LYS A 210 -1.62 -25.73 -13.61
C LYS A 210 -2.71 -25.03 -12.81
N CYS A 211 -3.34 -25.72 -11.87
CA CYS A 211 -4.36 -25.11 -11.00
C CYS A 211 -3.77 -23.96 -10.17
N LEU A 212 -2.59 -24.16 -9.57
CA LEU A 212 -1.90 -23.15 -8.78
C LEU A 212 -1.52 -21.92 -9.61
N ILE A 213 -1.00 -22.14 -10.83
CA ILE A 213 -0.74 -21.04 -11.79
C ILE A 213 -2.03 -20.27 -12.05
N SER A 214 -3.13 -20.96 -12.37
CA SER A 214 -4.41 -20.29 -12.66
C SER A 214 -4.97 -19.53 -11.45
N VAL A 215 -4.80 -20.01 -10.21
CA VAL A 215 -5.21 -19.25 -9.02
C VAL A 215 -4.38 -17.96 -8.88
N VAL A 216 -3.07 -18.03 -9.12
CA VAL A 216 -2.20 -16.85 -9.07
C VAL A 216 -2.52 -15.88 -10.21
N GLU A 217 -2.83 -16.36 -11.42
CA GLU A 217 -3.33 -15.53 -12.54
C GLU A 217 -4.61 -14.80 -12.18
N ILE A 218 -5.58 -15.48 -11.54
CA ILE A 218 -6.80 -14.85 -11.03
C ILE A 218 -6.46 -13.77 -10.00
N GLY A 219 -5.58 -14.08 -9.04
CA GLY A 219 -5.14 -13.12 -8.01
C GLY A 219 -4.54 -11.85 -8.61
N VAL A 220 -3.64 -12.00 -9.59
CA VAL A 220 -3.02 -10.89 -10.34
C VAL A 220 -4.06 -10.12 -11.14
N ALA A 221 -4.92 -10.79 -11.92
CA ALA A 221 -5.94 -10.13 -12.73
C ALA A 221 -6.99 -9.39 -11.90
N CYS A 222 -7.33 -9.88 -10.71
CA CYS A 222 -8.22 -9.19 -9.79
C CYS A 222 -7.58 -7.95 -9.16
N SER A 223 -6.26 -7.99 -8.91
CA SER A 223 -5.50 -6.93 -8.23
C SER A 223 -4.80 -5.96 -9.18
N ALA A 224 -5.24 -5.86 -10.43
CA ALA A 224 -4.73 -4.87 -11.38
C ALA A 224 -4.92 -3.45 -10.86
N GLU A 225 -3.96 -2.57 -11.14
CA GLU A 225 -3.95 -1.20 -10.63
C GLU A 225 -5.18 -0.41 -11.10
N LEU A 226 -5.53 -0.51 -12.38
CA LEU A 226 -6.69 0.18 -12.93
C LEU A 226 -7.99 -0.63 -12.72
N PRO A 227 -9.06 -0.04 -12.16
CA PRO A 227 -10.34 -0.74 -11.94
C PRO A 227 -10.95 -1.38 -13.19
N GLY A 228 -10.72 -0.79 -14.38
CA GLY A 228 -11.22 -1.30 -15.66
C GLY A 228 -10.42 -2.48 -16.23
N GLU A 229 -9.24 -2.77 -15.68
CA GLU A 229 -8.40 -3.91 -16.07
C GLU A 229 -8.65 -5.13 -15.18
N ARG A 230 -9.42 -4.97 -14.09
CA ARG A 230 -9.70 -6.04 -13.14
C ARG A 230 -10.66 -7.05 -13.73
N MET A 231 -10.38 -8.33 -13.49
CA MET A 231 -11.28 -9.44 -13.87
C MET A 231 -12.66 -9.26 -13.22
N SER A 232 -13.75 -9.52 -13.95
CA SER A 232 -15.09 -9.44 -13.37
C SER A 232 -15.32 -10.56 -12.36
N ILE A 233 -16.09 -10.32 -11.30
CA ILE A 233 -16.35 -11.34 -10.29
C ILE A 233 -17.08 -12.58 -10.88
N GLY A 234 -17.85 -12.39 -11.96
CA GLY A 234 -18.48 -13.50 -12.69
C GLY A 234 -17.46 -14.40 -13.39
N ASP A 235 -16.42 -13.82 -13.98
CA ASP A 235 -15.33 -14.56 -14.61
C ASP A 235 -14.47 -15.26 -13.56
N VAL A 236 -14.19 -14.58 -12.44
CA VAL A 236 -13.49 -15.17 -11.28
C VAL A 236 -14.19 -16.44 -10.80
N VAL A 237 -15.52 -16.37 -10.56
CA VAL A 237 -16.31 -17.53 -10.11
C VAL A 237 -16.28 -18.65 -11.15
N SER A 238 -16.35 -18.31 -12.43
CA SER A 238 -16.32 -19.27 -13.53
C SER A 238 -14.98 -20.02 -13.59
N GLU A 239 -13.86 -19.31 -13.49
CA GLU A 239 -12.52 -19.91 -13.52
C GLU A 239 -12.20 -20.69 -12.24
N LEU A 240 -12.58 -20.20 -11.06
CA LEU A 240 -12.44 -20.97 -9.82
C LEU A 240 -13.27 -22.26 -9.83
N SER A 241 -14.46 -22.23 -10.44
CA SER A 241 -15.27 -23.44 -10.62
C SER A 241 -14.57 -24.45 -11.53
N ARG A 242 -13.92 -23.99 -12.62
CA ARG A 242 -13.09 -24.86 -13.46
C ARG A 242 -11.90 -25.45 -12.71
N ILE A 243 -11.20 -24.64 -11.93
CA ILE A 243 -10.07 -25.09 -11.12
C ILE A 243 -10.52 -26.13 -10.10
N LYS A 244 -11.63 -25.89 -9.41
CA LYS A 244 -12.25 -26.85 -8.49
C LYS A 244 -12.59 -28.18 -9.18
N ASP A 245 -13.20 -28.13 -10.36
CA ASP A 245 -13.53 -29.33 -11.13
C ASP A 245 -12.26 -30.07 -11.58
N MET A 246 -11.19 -29.36 -11.90
CA MET A 246 -9.88 -29.96 -12.21
C MET A 246 -9.27 -30.66 -10.98
N LEU A 247 -9.24 -30.01 -9.82
CA LEU A 247 -8.71 -30.57 -8.58
C LEU A 247 -9.55 -31.74 -8.06
N SER A 248 -10.88 -31.71 -8.24
CA SER A 248 -11.74 -32.83 -7.85
C SER A 248 -11.38 -34.14 -8.59
N LYS A 249 -10.81 -34.04 -9.79
CA LYS A 249 -10.35 -35.18 -10.59
C LYS A 249 -8.99 -35.71 -10.14
N THR A 250 -8.22 -34.94 -9.36
CA THR A 250 -6.91 -35.37 -8.84
C THR A 250 -7.02 -36.06 -7.49
N GLY A 251 -8.16 -35.93 -6.78
CA GLY A 251 -8.37 -36.50 -5.45
C GLY A 251 -7.73 -35.70 -4.31
N ILE A 252 -7.17 -34.52 -4.60
CA ILE A 252 -6.50 -33.63 -3.64
C ILE A 252 -7.49 -32.57 -3.17
N THR A 253 -7.57 -32.35 -1.85
CA THR A 253 -8.31 -31.22 -1.27
C THR A 253 -7.31 -30.13 -0.91
N ILE A 254 -7.34 -29.01 -1.64
CA ILE A 254 -6.58 -27.81 -1.25
C ILE A 254 -7.46 -27.06 -0.22
N ILE A 255 -6.87 -26.76 0.94
CA ILE A 255 -7.54 -26.15 2.11
C ILE A 255 -7.79 -24.66 1.86
#